data_AF-A0AA36N3T6-F1
#
_entry.id   AF-A0AA36N3T6-F1
#
_cell.length_a   1.000
_cell.length_b   1.000
_cell.length_c   1.000
_cell.angle_alpha   90.00
_cell.angle_beta   90.00
_cell.angle_gamma   90.00
#
_symmetry.space_group_name_H-M   'P 1'
#
loop_
_entity.id
_entity.type
_entity.pdbx_description
1 polymer ?
#
loop_
_entity_poly.entity_id
_entity_poly.type
_entity_poly.pdbx_seq_one_letter_code
_entity_poly.pdbx_strand_id
1 'polypeptide(L)'
;MEPAEFMEICAEAEEGRLERLRQLLARPDAASLRISGATLVSACCALGSEHALELAVASLPQQLNAVDSLGFPVLHGACERREGVGLLSRLLEAKALPEQLTADGRYRLGQTSTIYNEGGRTAFHVAATTGDAEIVQLLLKSGPGALDALDSFGNRPRDLAEEQMMLEPGKGHERVFELFGGSSTSLTAAEARARRKAREHELRRRVACQDEERCLQEKMVMEEALRAYQPLDAPLVSGEWPSWGDCASSLEERSPGVFLFQLLPSELCGRVWAEIEHYLQRAEEQQLPRPVRHDGCLDVSQIFPQMLRRISAAAGPALRKLAEAWDNFPQRDEAAAGEDFARHKDKYAVTLNVCLRRSEDLQGSRVFFFANDTDPPIYCHEHQVGLAVLHSSKEWHQTEECYQGERGSLILWYD
;
A
#
# COMPACT_ATOMS: atom_id res chain seq x y z
N MET A 1 13.64 0.73 -1.45
CA MET A 1 13.67 1.57 -2.67
C MET A 1 13.21 2.93 -2.21
N GLU A 2 14.02 3.97 -2.38
CA GLU A 2 13.77 5.30 -1.80
C GLU A 2 12.57 5.97 -2.50
N PRO A 3 11.42 6.14 -1.84
CA PRO A 3 10.27 6.82 -2.42
C PRO A 3 10.61 8.26 -2.82
N ALA A 4 11.58 8.88 -2.15
CA ALA A 4 12.01 10.25 -2.37
C ALA A 4 12.45 10.53 -3.81
N GLU A 5 13.19 9.62 -4.44
CA GLU A 5 13.73 9.82 -5.79
C GLU A 5 12.66 9.69 -6.86
N PHE A 6 11.74 8.75 -6.68
CA PHE A 6 10.55 8.64 -7.52
C PHE A 6 9.70 9.91 -7.41
N MET A 7 9.51 10.42 -6.18
CA MET A 7 8.75 11.64 -5.94
C MET A 7 9.44 12.89 -6.51
N GLU A 8 10.77 13.01 -6.46
CA GLU A 8 11.52 14.09 -7.11
C GLU A 8 11.24 14.10 -8.62
N ILE A 9 11.29 12.93 -9.27
CA ILE A 9 11.02 12.81 -10.71
C ILE A 9 9.58 13.21 -11.03
N CYS A 10 8.60 12.75 -10.23
CA CYS A 10 7.20 13.11 -10.39
C CYS A 10 6.97 14.63 -10.24
N ALA A 11 7.61 15.26 -9.25
CA ALA A 11 7.51 16.71 -9.05
C ALA A 11 8.06 17.49 -10.25
N GLU A 12 9.23 17.10 -10.77
CA GLU A 12 9.82 17.75 -11.96
C GLU A 12 8.97 17.55 -13.22
N ALA A 13 8.29 16.40 -13.35
CA ALA A 13 7.34 16.12 -14.42
C ALA A 13 6.06 16.97 -14.33
N GLU A 14 5.51 17.13 -13.11
CA GLU A 14 4.33 17.95 -12.83
C GLU A 14 4.62 19.44 -13.07
N GLU A 15 5.78 19.92 -12.62
CA GLU A 15 6.20 21.30 -12.80
C GLU A 15 6.69 21.63 -14.23
N GLY A 16 6.80 20.63 -15.10
CA GLY A 16 7.21 20.81 -16.50
C GLY A 16 8.69 21.19 -16.67
N ARG A 17 9.55 20.87 -15.71
CA ARG A 17 11.00 21.16 -15.73
C ARG A 17 11.76 20.11 -16.57
N LEU A 18 11.49 20.09 -17.87
CA LEU A 18 11.89 19.02 -18.79
C LEU A 18 13.40 18.73 -18.83
N GLU A 19 14.26 19.74 -18.67
CA GLU A 19 15.72 19.53 -18.66
C GLU A 19 16.18 18.79 -17.41
N ARG A 20 15.63 19.15 -16.25
CA ARG A 20 15.94 18.48 -14.98
C ARG A 20 15.36 17.06 -14.98
N LEU A 21 14.13 16.91 -15.46
CA LEU A 21 13.51 15.61 -15.66
C LEU A 21 14.38 14.70 -16.56
N ARG A 22 14.92 15.21 -17.68
CA ARG A 22 15.81 14.45 -18.57
C ARG A 22 17.05 13.96 -17.85
N GLN A 23 17.66 14.80 -17.02
CA GLN A 23 18.85 14.42 -16.23
C GLN A 23 18.52 13.31 -15.23
N LEU A 24 17.37 13.39 -14.55
CA LEU A 24 16.96 12.39 -13.58
C LEU A 24 16.61 11.06 -14.24
N LEU A 25 15.91 11.07 -15.38
CA LEU A 25 15.56 9.87 -16.13
C LEU A 25 16.78 9.15 -16.75
N ALA A 26 17.87 9.88 -16.98
CA ALA A 26 19.12 9.31 -17.48
C ALA A 26 19.93 8.56 -16.41
N ARG A 27 19.53 8.61 -15.13
CA ARG A 27 20.22 7.88 -14.06
C ARG A 27 20.06 6.36 -14.28
N PRO A 28 21.09 5.54 -13.95
CA PRO A 28 21.04 4.08 -14.16
C PRO A 28 19.92 3.37 -13.39
N ASP A 29 19.55 3.91 -12.23
CA ASP A 29 18.52 3.39 -11.33
C ASP A 29 17.09 3.78 -11.74
N ALA A 30 16.90 4.82 -12.54
CA ALA A 30 15.59 5.35 -12.93
C ALA A 30 14.66 4.29 -13.54
N ALA A 31 15.22 3.36 -14.31
CA ALA A 31 14.47 2.26 -14.91
C ALA A 31 13.81 1.32 -13.89
N SER A 32 14.43 1.20 -12.70
CA SER A 32 14.00 0.32 -11.61
C SER A 32 13.07 0.98 -10.59
N LEU A 33 12.98 2.32 -10.60
CA LEU A 33 12.15 3.07 -9.67
C LEU A 33 10.65 2.76 -9.88
N ARG A 34 9.97 2.47 -8.77
CA ARG A 34 8.55 2.13 -8.70
C ARG A 34 7.96 2.60 -7.37
N ILE A 35 6.72 3.06 -7.37
CA ILE A 35 5.90 3.17 -6.15
C ILE A 35 4.63 2.34 -6.38
N SER A 36 4.36 1.38 -5.50
CA SER A 36 3.17 0.50 -5.61
C SER A 36 3.02 -0.10 -7.01
N GLY A 37 4.13 -0.56 -7.62
CA GLY A 37 4.16 -1.10 -8.97
C GLY A 37 4.05 -0.07 -10.11
N ALA A 38 3.66 1.17 -9.84
CA ALA A 38 3.61 2.22 -10.86
C ALA A 38 5.03 2.60 -11.31
N THR A 39 5.22 2.66 -12.62
CA THR A 39 6.47 3.06 -13.27
C THR A 39 6.55 4.57 -13.43
N LEU A 40 7.73 5.11 -13.77
CA LEU A 40 7.87 6.53 -14.06
C LEU A 40 7.05 6.95 -15.29
N VAL A 41 6.95 6.08 -16.30
CA VAL A 41 6.08 6.30 -17.47
C VAL A 41 4.60 6.32 -17.07
N SER A 42 4.16 5.40 -16.21
CA SER A 42 2.81 5.39 -15.64
C SER A 42 2.51 6.67 -14.85
N ALA A 43 3.44 7.11 -14.01
CA ALA A 43 3.29 8.33 -13.23
C ALA A 43 3.18 9.59 -14.11
N CYS A 44 4.03 9.73 -15.13
CA CYS A 44 3.93 10.84 -16.09
C CYS A 44 2.59 10.86 -16.82
N CYS A 45 2.05 9.68 -17.17
CA CYS A 45 0.72 9.55 -17.75
C CYS A 45 -0.38 9.97 -16.75
N ALA A 46 -0.27 9.57 -15.48
CA ALA A 46 -1.23 9.93 -14.44
C ALA A 46 -1.26 11.43 -14.13
N LEU A 47 -0.09 12.09 -14.17
CA LEU A 47 0.06 13.55 -14.03
C LEU A 47 -0.52 14.32 -15.22
N GLY A 48 -0.67 13.68 -16.38
CA GLY A 48 -1.29 14.27 -17.57
C GLY A 48 -0.40 15.22 -18.38
N SER A 49 0.91 15.23 -18.12
CA SER A 49 1.87 16.05 -18.88
C SER A 49 2.34 15.31 -20.13
N GLU A 50 1.87 15.73 -21.32
CA GLU A 50 2.25 15.12 -22.60
C GLU A 50 3.76 15.17 -22.86
N HIS A 51 4.41 16.30 -22.55
CA HIS A 51 5.84 16.49 -22.78
C HIS A 51 6.68 15.65 -21.82
N ALA A 52 6.28 15.56 -20.55
CA ALA A 52 6.97 14.69 -19.60
C ALA A 52 6.81 13.22 -19.98
N LEU A 53 5.61 12.83 -20.44
CA LEU A 53 5.34 11.47 -20.92
C LEU A 53 6.19 11.12 -22.14
N GLU A 54 6.27 12.02 -23.14
CA GLU A 54 7.10 11.84 -24.33
C GLU A 54 8.57 11.63 -23.95
N LEU A 55 9.09 12.44 -23.03
CA LEU A 55 10.46 12.33 -22.52
C LEU A 55 10.69 11.03 -21.73
N ALA A 56 9.73 10.64 -20.88
CA ALA A 56 9.79 9.41 -20.08
C ALA A 56 9.79 8.17 -20.98
N VAL A 57 8.92 8.13 -21.98
CA VAL A 57 8.85 7.02 -22.95
C VAL A 57 10.12 6.93 -23.80
N ALA A 58 10.67 8.08 -24.23
CA ALA A 58 11.92 8.11 -24.98
C ALA A 58 13.12 7.63 -24.16
N SER A 59 13.15 7.95 -22.86
CA SER A 59 14.24 7.58 -21.95
C SER A 59 14.11 6.15 -21.42
N LEU A 60 12.87 5.67 -21.24
CA LEU A 60 12.55 4.39 -20.59
C LEU A 60 11.57 3.56 -21.44
N PRO A 61 11.89 3.20 -22.70
CA PRO A 61 10.98 2.49 -23.60
C PRO A 61 10.53 1.12 -23.06
N GLN A 62 11.35 0.48 -22.23
CA GLN A 62 11.03 -0.78 -21.54
C GLN A 62 9.85 -0.67 -20.57
N GLN A 63 9.45 0.54 -20.15
CA GLN A 63 8.32 0.78 -19.26
C GLN A 63 7.01 1.10 -20.00
N LEU A 64 7.03 1.19 -21.34
CA LEU A 64 5.88 1.64 -22.15
C LEU A 64 4.61 0.82 -21.93
N ASN A 65 4.75 -0.51 -21.88
CA ASN A 65 3.65 -1.47 -21.69
C ASN A 65 3.64 -2.05 -20.27
N ALA A 66 4.27 -1.35 -19.32
CA ALA A 66 4.23 -1.76 -17.93
C ALA A 66 2.80 -1.65 -17.39
N VAL A 67 2.50 -2.51 -16.42
CA VAL A 67 1.27 -2.46 -15.64
C VAL A 67 1.59 -1.97 -14.23
N ASP A 68 0.62 -1.32 -13.58
CA ASP A 68 0.71 -1.02 -12.16
C ASP A 68 0.60 -2.29 -11.29
N SER A 69 0.60 -2.14 -9.96
CA SER A 69 0.44 -3.27 -9.02
C SER A 69 -0.88 -4.02 -9.15
N LEU A 70 -1.86 -3.47 -9.87
CA LEU A 70 -3.18 -4.05 -10.09
C LEU A 70 -3.35 -4.54 -11.53
N GLY A 71 -2.28 -4.60 -12.31
CA GLY A 71 -2.32 -5.12 -13.67
C GLY A 71 -2.95 -4.15 -14.67
N PHE A 72 -3.02 -2.85 -14.37
CA PHE A 72 -3.59 -1.85 -15.26
C PHE A 72 -2.50 -1.25 -16.18
N PRO A 73 -2.61 -1.38 -17.52
CA PRO A 73 -1.60 -0.87 -18.44
C PRO A 73 -1.60 0.66 -18.55
N VAL A 74 -0.44 1.29 -18.77
CA VAL A 74 -0.31 2.76 -18.89
C VAL A 74 -1.27 3.35 -19.93
N LEU A 75 -1.38 2.72 -21.10
CA LEU A 75 -2.26 3.18 -22.18
C LEU A 75 -3.74 3.22 -21.77
N HIS A 76 -4.17 2.32 -20.89
CA HIS A 76 -5.56 2.31 -20.40
C HIS A 76 -5.85 3.50 -19.50
N GLY A 77 -4.87 3.96 -18.71
CA GLY A 77 -4.98 5.17 -17.90
C GLY A 77 -5.18 6.42 -18.73
N ALA A 78 -4.55 6.51 -19.91
CA ALA A 78 -4.82 7.60 -20.85
C ALA A 78 -6.27 7.54 -21.37
N CYS A 79 -6.81 6.35 -21.62
CA CYS A 79 -8.19 6.18 -22.10
C CYS A 79 -9.28 6.55 -21.07
N GLU A 80 -8.98 6.43 -19.77
CA GLU A 80 -9.93 6.73 -18.69
C GLU A 80 -10.16 8.24 -18.50
N ARG A 81 -9.21 9.06 -18.95
CA ARG A 81 -9.23 10.51 -18.74
C ARG A 81 -9.99 11.21 -19.86
N ARG A 82 -10.86 12.14 -19.47
CA ARG A 82 -11.60 13.01 -20.41
C ARG A 82 -10.70 13.86 -21.31
N GLU A 83 -9.52 14.24 -20.84
CA GLU A 83 -8.53 15.02 -21.60
C GLU A 83 -7.33 14.15 -22.01
N GLY A 84 -7.53 12.82 -22.09
CA GLY A 84 -6.49 11.84 -22.35
C GLY A 84 -6.07 11.67 -23.81
N VAL A 85 -6.72 12.37 -24.75
CA VAL A 85 -6.48 12.22 -26.21
C VAL A 85 -5.02 12.50 -26.58
N GLY A 86 -4.42 13.56 -26.04
CA GLY A 86 -3.02 13.91 -26.28
C GLY A 86 -2.05 12.84 -25.76
N LEU A 87 -2.25 12.40 -24.52
CA LEU A 87 -1.47 11.32 -23.89
C LEU A 87 -1.56 10.02 -24.70
N LEU A 88 -2.78 9.66 -25.11
CA LEU A 88 -3.02 8.48 -25.92
C LEU A 88 -2.31 8.57 -27.27
N SER A 89 -2.31 9.73 -27.94
CA SER A 89 -1.57 9.92 -29.19
C SER A 89 -0.08 9.64 -29.01
N ARG A 90 0.53 10.18 -27.94
CA ARG A 90 1.96 9.97 -27.65
C ARG A 90 2.29 8.50 -27.36
N LEU A 91 1.44 7.82 -26.60
CA LEU A 91 1.62 6.39 -26.31
C LEU A 91 1.48 5.52 -27.57
N LEU A 92 0.51 5.82 -28.43
CA LEU A 92 0.32 5.10 -29.69
C LEU A 92 1.43 5.38 -30.71
N GLU A 93 1.90 6.62 -30.81
CA GLU A 93 3.09 6.99 -31.60
C GLU A 93 4.32 6.21 -31.14
N ALA A 94 4.45 5.99 -29.84
CA ALA A 94 5.49 5.16 -29.23
C ALA A 94 5.26 3.64 -29.37
N LYS A 95 4.15 3.21 -30.00
CA LYS A 95 3.74 1.80 -30.19
C LYS A 95 3.38 1.07 -28.88
N ALA A 96 2.73 1.74 -27.94
CA ALA A 96 2.07 1.08 -26.83
C ALA A 96 0.97 0.13 -27.36
N LEU A 97 0.69 -0.95 -26.64
CA LEU A 97 -0.20 -2.04 -27.10
C LEU A 97 -1.65 -1.83 -26.62
N PRO A 98 -2.61 -1.50 -27.51
CA PRO A 98 -4.01 -1.35 -27.13
C PRO A 98 -4.70 -2.66 -26.73
N GLU A 99 -4.18 -3.78 -27.20
CA GLU A 99 -4.69 -5.14 -26.95
C GLU A 99 -4.26 -5.73 -25.60
N GLN A 100 -3.35 -5.07 -24.88
CA GLN A 100 -2.94 -5.52 -23.55
C GLN A 100 -4.16 -5.55 -22.62
N LEU A 101 -4.27 -6.61 -21.82
CA LEU A 101 -5.44 -6.83 -20.97
C LEU A 101 -5.20 -6.29 -19.56
N THR A 102 -6.24 -5.69 -18.98
CA THR A 102 -6.28 -5.40 -17.54
C THR A 102 -6.40 -6.68 -16.70
N ALA A 103 -6.07 -6.61 -15.41
CA ALA A 103 -6.40 -7.65 -14.44
C ALA A 103 -7.60 -7.25 -13.57
N ASP A 104 -8.26 -8.24 -12.97
CA ASP A 104 -9.22 -7.98 -11.89
C ASP A 104 -8.45 -7.38 -10.71
N GLY A 105 -8.95 -6.29 -10.13
CA GLY A 105 -8.23 -5.60 -9.08
C GLY A 105 -9.11 -4.73 -8.20
N ARG A 106 -8.56 -4.26 -7.08
CA ARG A 106 -9.23 -3.28 -6.21
C ARG A 106 -8.29 -2.18 -5.75
N TYR A 107 -8.71 -0.93 -5.95
CA TYR A 107 -8.05 0.26 -5.43
C TYR A 107 -8.70 0.65 -4.12
N ARG A 108 -7.91 0.78 -3.06
CA ARG A 108 -8.38 1.36 -1.79
C ARG A 108 -8.19 2.87 -1.84
N LEU A 109 -9.29 3.61 -1.93
CA LEU A 109 -9.32 5.06 -1.80
C LEU A 109 -9.51 5.41 -0.33
N GLY A 110 -8.42 5.84 0.31
CA GLY A 110 -8.38 6.05 1.75
C GLY A 110 -8.66 4.75 2.51
N GLN A 111 -9.27 4.89 3.69
CA GLN A 111 -9.47 3.77 4.62
C GLN A 111 -10.79 3.01 4.41
N THR A 112 -11.76 3.59 3.68
CA THR A 112 -13.14 3.07 3.63
C THR A 112 -13.63 2.75 2.23
N SER A 113 -13.14 3.44 1.19
CA SER A 113 -13.67 3.26 -0.16
C SER A 113 -12.82 2.27 -0.94
N THR A 114 -13.47 1.32 -1.58
CA THR A 114 -12.81 0.35 -2.47
C THR A 114 -13.45 0.46 -3.85
N ILE A 115 -12.63 0.79 -4.84
CA ILE A 115 -13.01 0.73 -6.26
C ILE A 115 -12.54 -0.61 -6.80
N TYR A 116 -13.39 -1.27 -7.57
CA TYR A 116 -13.05 -2.53 -8.23
C TYR A 116 -12.87 -2.29 -9.72
N ASN A 117 -11.80 -2.87 -10.28
CA ASN A 117 -11.52 -2.84 -11.70
C ASN A 117 -11.77 -4.21 -12.31
N GLU A 118 -12.57 -4.23 -13.37
CA GLU A 118 -12.82 -5.43 -14.17
C GLU A 118 -11.60 -5.73 -15.06
N GLY A 119 -11.15 -6.97 -15.00
CA GLY A 119 -10.06 -7.52 -15.79
C GLY A 119 -10.46 -7.90 -17.22
N GLY A 120 -9.46 -8.28 -18.01
CA GLY A 120 -9.62 -8.71 -19.39
C GLY A 120 -9.98 -7.57 -20.35
N ARG A 121 -9.99 -6.32 -19.89
CA ARG A 121 -10.35 -5.18 -20.72
C ARG A 121 -9.16 -4.75 -21.57
N THR A 122 -9.43 -4.48 -22.84
CA THR A 122 -8.52 -3.79 -23.77
C THR A 122 -8.77 -2.28 -23.74
N ALA A 123 -7.94 -1.50 -24.43
CA ALA A 123 -8.12 -0.05 -24.54
C ALA A 123 -9.50 0.33 -25.10
N PHE A 124 -10.03 -0.48 -26.03
CA PHE A 124 -11.37 -0.28 -26.58
C PHE A 124 -12.47 -0.46 -25.53
N HIS A 125 -12.32 -1.42 -24.60
CA HIS A 125 -13.29 -1.58 -23.51
C HIS A 125 -13.28 -0.37 -22.58
N VAL A 126 -12.10 0.16 -22.24
CA VAL A 126 -12.01 1.37 -21.40
C VAL A 126 -12.64 2.56 -22.11
N ALA A 127 -12.32 2.78 -23.39
CA ALA A 127 -12.91 3.84 -24.21
C ALA A 127 -14.44 3.71 -24.35
N ALA A 128 -14.96 2.48 -24.43
CA ALA A 128 -16.40 2.23 -24.42
C ALA A 128 -17.08 2.76 -23.15
N THR A 129 -16.37 2.66 -22.01
CA THR A 129 -16.89 3.09 -20.71
C THR A 129 -16.77 4.58 -20.43
N THR A 130 -15.91 5.32 -21.13
CA THR A 130 -15.76 6.77 -20.92
C THR A 130 -16.67 7.61 -21.81
N GLY A 131 -17.14 7.06 -22.93
CA GLY A 131 -18.03 7.78 -23.86
C GLY A 131 -17.30 8.76 -24.76
N ASP A 132 -15.97 8.73 -24.79
CA ASP A 132 -15.15 9.61 -25.61
C ASP A 132 -14.93 9.00 -27.01
N ALA A 133 -15.66 9.53 -27.98
CA ALA A 133 -15.59 9.11 -29.37
C ALA A 133 -14.24 9.43 -30.04
N GLU A 134 -13.50 10.43 -29.56
CA GLU A 134 -12.19 10.81 -30.12
C GLU A 134 -11.14 9.76 -29.77
N ILE A 135 -11.15 9.28 -28.53
CA ILE A 135 -10.31 8.17 -28.06
C ILE A 135 -10.54 6.92 -28.93
N VAL A 136 -11.80 6.56 -29.18
CA VAL A 136 -12.14 5.40 -30.02
C VAL A 136 -11.63 5.58 -31.46
N GLN A 137 -11.80 6.76 -32.05
CA GLN A 137 -11.29 7.03 -33.40
C GLN A 137 -9.76 6.93 -33.48
N LEU A 138 -9.05 7.40 -32.45
CA LEU A 138 -7.61 7.33 -32.40
C LEU A 138 -7.12 5.88 -32.28
N LEU A 139 -7.76 5.08 -31.42
CA LEU A 139 -7.50 3.64 -31.31
C LEU A 139 -7.76 2.92 -32.65
N LEU A 140 -8.88 3.20 -33.31
CA LEU A 140 -9.21 2.62 -34.62
C LEU A 140 -8.17 2.96 -35.70
N LYS A 141 -7.64 4.19 -35.70
CA LYS A 141 -6.55 4.61 -36.62
C LYS A 141 -5.26 3.85 -36.36
N SER A 142 -4.97 3.55 -35.08
CA SER A 142 -3.77 2.78 -34.70
C SER A 142 -3.89 1.29 -35.01
N GLY A 143 -5.10 0.73 -34.97
CA GLY A 143 -5.39 -0.65 -35.37
C GLY A 143 -6.69 -1.19 -34.77
N PRO A 144 -7.58 -1.84 -35.56
CA PRO A 144 -8.85 -2.37 -35.08
C PRO A 144 -8.76 -3.78 -34.46
N GLY A 145 -7.56 -4.34 -34.25
CA GLY A 145 -7.37 -5.77 -33.93
C GLY A 145 -8.06 -6.26 -32.65
N ALA A 146 -8.34 -5.36 -31.70
CA ALA A 146 -8.97 -5.65 -30.42
C ALA A 146 -10.43 -5.17 -30.31
N LEU A 147 -11.07 -4.79 -31.42
CA LEU A 147 -12.44 -4.27 -31.45
C LEU A 147 -13.49 -5.28 -30.97
N ASP A 148 -13.19 -6.55 -31.19
CA ASP A 148 -14.06 -7.70 -30.97
C ASP A 148 -13.54 -8.63 -29.86
N ALA A 149 -12.53 -8.18 -29.11
CA ALA A 149 -12.00 -8.90 -27.95
C ALA A 149 -13.07 -9.04 -26.86
N LEU A 150 -12.98 -10.09 -26.05
CA LEU A 150 -13.87 -10.32 -24.92
C LEU A 150 -13.14 -10.02 -23.61
N ASP A 151 -13.81 -9.32 -22.70
CA ASP A 151 -13.34 -9.13 -21.33
C ASP A 151 -13.51 -10.38 -20.44
N SER A 152 -13.09 -10.29 -19.17
CA SER A 152 -13.23 -11.38 -18.18
C SER A 152 -14.68 -11.78 -17.86
N PHE A 153 -15.66 -11.01 -18.33
CA PHE A 153 -17.09 -11.27 -18.20
C PHE A 153 -17.74 -11.65 -19.55
N GLY A 154 -16.95 -11.76 -20.62
CA GLY A 154 -17.42 -12.15 -21.95
C GLY A 154 -18.10 -11.02 -22.73
N ASN A 155 -17.90 -9.76 -22.35
CA ASN A 155 -18.43 -8.61 -23.07
C ASN A 155 -17.41 -8.12 -24.11
N ARG A 156 -17.92 -7.64 -25.25
CA ARG A 156 -17.14 -6.87 -26.22
C ARG A 156 -17.14 -5.38 -25.83
N PRO A 157 -16.22 -4.56 -26.38
CA PRO A 157 -16.28 -3.10 -26.22
C PRO A 157 -17.64 -2.51 -26.59
N ARG A 158 -18.25 -3.00 -27.67
CA ARG A 158 -19.58 -2.55 -28.10
C ARG A 158 -20.68 -2.84 -27.07
N ASP A 159 -20.58 -3.99 -26.38
CA ASP A 159 -21.60 -4.43 -25.42
C ASP A 159 -21.52 -3.54 -24.16
N LEU A 160 -20.31 -3.13 -23.77
CA LEU A 160 -20.10 -2.14 -22.71
C LEU A 160 -20.59 -0.74 -23.12
N ALA A 161 -20.36 -0.32 -24.38
CA ALA A 161 -20.86 0.96 -24.88
C ALA A 161 -22.40 0.99 -24.89
N GLU A 162 -23.05 -0.10 -25.32
CA GLU A 162 -24.50 -0.25 -25.28
C GLU A 162 -25.04 -0.16 -23.84
N GLU A 163 -24.36 -0.84 -22.90
CA GLU A 163 -24.75 -0.81 -21.50
C GLU A 163 -24.60 0.59 -20.89
N GLN A 164 -23.48 1.29 -21.14
CA GLN A 164 -23.28 2.66 -20.62
C GLN A 164 -24.22 3.67 -21.24
N MET A 165 -24.58 3.51 -22.51
CA MET A 165 -25.62 4.31 -23.16
C MET A 165 -26.96 4.24 -22.39
N MET A 166 -27.29 3.08 -21.81
CA MET A 166 -28.48 2.89 -20.98
C MET A 166 -28.33 3.41 -19.54
N LEU A 167 -27.12 3.40 -19.00
CA LEU A 167 -26.85 3.81 -17.61
C LEU A 167 -26.61 5.31 -17.48
N GLU A 168 -25.93 5.91 -18.46
CA GLU A 168 -25.52 7.31 -18.49
C GLU A 168 -25.91 7.97 -19.82
N PRO A 169 -27.22 8.09 -20.12
CA PRO A 169 -27.68 8.69 -21.37
C PRO A 169 -27.17 10.13 -21.52
N GLY A 170 -26.75 10.50 -22.72
CA GLY A 170 -26.25 11.84 -23.04
C GLY A 170 -24.75 12.07 -22.75
N LYS A 171 -24.00 11.08 -22.28
CA LYS A 171 -22.54 11.18 -22.05
C LYS A 171 -21.67 10.72 -23.24
N GLY A 172 -22.19 10.76 -24.46
CA GLY A 172 -21.41 10.44 -25.67
C GLY A 172 -21.30 8.94 -26.01
N HIS A 173 -21.79 8.04 -25.15
CA HIS A 173 -21.79 6.59 -25.41
C HIS A 173 -22.57 6.18 -26.66
N GLU A 174 -23.61 6.93 -27.07
CA GLU A 174 -24.33 6.70 -28.33
C GLU A 174 -23.38 6.74 -29.53
N ARG A 175 -22.52 7.77 -29.59
CA ARG A 175 -21.56 7.93 -30.67
C ARG A 175 -20.50 6.84 -30.66
N VAL A 176 -20.07 6.43 -29.46
CA VAL A 176 -19.11 5.33 -29.29
C VAL A 176 -19.73 3.99 -29.72
N PHE A 177 -20.99 3.74 -29.37
CA PHE A 177 -21.73 2.54 -29.78
C PHE A 177 -21.87 2.46 -31.31
N GLU A 178 -22.19 3.58 -31.96
CA GLU A 178 -22.20 3.66 -33.43
C GLU A 178 -20.82 3.39 -34.05
N LEU A 179 -19.74 3.94 -33.48
CA LEU A 179 -18.37 3.70 -33.94
C LEU A 179 -17.96 2.23 -33.82
N PHE A 180 -18.53 1.49 -32.87
CA PHE A 180 -18.37 0.05 -32.74
C PHE A 180 -19.34 -0.77 -33.62
N GLY A 181 -20.08 -0.12 -34.52
CA GLY A 181 -20.99 -0.76 -35.47
C GLY A 181 -22.39 -1.05 -34.91
N GLY A 182 -22.76 -0.47 -33.76
CA GLY A 182 -24.10 -0.55 -33.19
C GLY A 182 -25.11 0.28 -33.98
N SER A 183 -26.26 -0.31 -34.30
CA SER A 183 -27.33 0.38 -35.06
C SER A 183 -28.62 0.56 -34.27
N SER A 184 -28.89 -0.34 -33.33
CA SER A 184 -30.09 -0.34 -32.50
C SER A 184 -29.87 -1.18 -31.27
N THR A 185 -30.40 -0.74 -30.14
CA THR A 185 -30.31 -1.46 -28.87
C THR A 185 -31.64 -2.09 -28.51
N SER A 186 -31.60 -3.34 -28.05
CA SER A 186 -32.75 -3.99 -27.39
C SER A 186 -32.65 -3.94 -25.87
N LEU A 187 -31.54 -3.44 -25.33
CA LEU A 187 -31.24 -3.46 -23.91
C LEU A 187 -32.03 -2.35 -23.21
N THR A 188 -32.71 -2.70 -22.13
CA THR A 188 -33.36 -1.71 -21.27
C THR A 188 -32.40 -1.24 -20.18
N ALA A 189 -32.64 -0.04 -19.65
CA ALA A 189 -31.87 0.48 -18.50
C ALA A 189 -31.99 -0.41 -17.24
N ALA A 190 -33.09 -1.16 -17.08
CA ALA A 190 -33.24 -2.11 -15.98
C ALA A 190 -32.32 -3.32 -16.15
N GLU A 191 -32.24 -3.88 -17.37
CA GLU A 191 -31.35 -4.99 -17.68
C GLU A 191 -29.88 -4.58 -17.60
N ALA A 192 -29.53 -3.40 -18.10
CA ALA A 192 -28.18 -2.84 -17.97
C ALA A 192 -27.75 -2.73 -16.50
N ARG A 193 -28.62 -2.19 -15.63
CA ARG A 193 -28.35 -2.14 -14.18
C ARG A 193 -28.21 -3.53 -13.57
N ALA A 194 -29.04 -4.49 -13.98
CA ALA A 194 -28.97 -5.86 -13.49
C ALA A 194 -27.66 -6.55 -13.90
N ARG A 195 -27.22 -6.39 -15.16
CA ARG A 195 -25.94 -6.91 -15.68
C ARG A 195 -24.76 -6.32 -14.91
N ARG A 196 -24.68 -4.99 -14.81
CA ARG A 196 -23.62 -4.30 -14.04
C ARG A 196 -23.56 -4.77 -12.58
N LYS A 197 -24.71 -4.88 -11.90
CA LYS A 197 -24.77 -5.36 -10.52
C LYS A 197 -24.32 -6.82 -10.37
N ALA A 198 -24.69 -7.69 -11.31
CA ALA A 198 -24.26 -9.07 -11.32
C ALA A 198 -22.74 -9.19 -11.54
N ARG A 199 -22.18 -8.41 -12.48
CA ARG A 199 -20.73 -8.34 -12.69
C ARG A 199 -19.99 -7.83 -11.47
N GLU A 200 -20.49 -6.77 -10.83
CA GLU A 200 -19.87 -6.21 -9.63
C GLU A 200 -19.84 -7.22 -8.47
N HIS A 201 -20.93 -7.98 -8.24
CA HIS A 201 -20.96 -9.02 -7.23
C HIS A 201 -19.96 -10.14 -7.52
N GLU A 202 -19.91 -10.61 -8.76
CA GLU A 202 -18.97 -11.64 -9.20
C GLU A 202 -17.51 -11.17 -9.14
N LEU A 203 -17.24 -9.91 -9.52
CA LEU A 203 -15.92 -9.29 -9.42
C LEU A 203 -15.42 -9.28 -7.98
N ARG A 204 -16.27 -8.83 -7.04
CA ARG A 204 -15.95 -8.85 -5.60
C ARG A 204 -15.59 -10.25 -5.11
N ARG A 205 -16.32 -11.26 -5.58
CA ARG A 205 -16.05 -12.67 -5.24
C ARG A 205 -14.71 -13.15 -5.81
N ARG A 206 -14.41 -12.83 -7.08
CA ARG A 206 -13.14 -13.20 -7.73
C ARG A 206 -11.94 -12.54 -7.07
N VAL A 207 -12.03 -11.23 -6.79
CA VAL A 207 -10.96 -10.48 -6.11
C VAL A 207 -10.75 -10.99 -4.69
N ALA A 208 -11.81 -11.32 -3.94
CA ALA A 208 -11.68 -11.92 -2.62
C ALA A 208 -10.96 -13.28 -2.68
N CYS A 209 -11.32 -14.14 -3.63
CA CYS A 209 -10.65 -15.42 -3.86
C CYS A 209 -9.17 -15.25 -4.20
N GLN A 210 -8.83 -14.31 -5.09
CA GLN A 210 -7.45 -14.00 -5.46
C GLN A 210 -6.65 -13.46 -4.27
N ASP A 211 -7.25 -12.60 -3.44
CA ASP A 211 -6.61 -12.08 -2.23
C ASP A 211 -6.35 -13.20 -1.21
N GLU A 212 -7.28 -14.15 -1.04
CA GLU A 212 -7.10 -15.33 -0.19
C GLU A 212 -5.99 -16.25 -0.71
N GLU A 213 -5.98 -16.54 -2.01
CA GLU A 213 -4.93 -17.33 -2.66
C GLU A 213 -3.56 -16.68 -2.53
N ARG A 214 -3.46 -15.35 -2.75
CA ARG A 214 -2.22 -14.60 -2.56
C ARG A 214 -1.74 -14.67 -1.10
N CYS A 215 -2.64 -14.50 -0.13
CA CYS A 215 -2.30 -14.61 1.29
C CYS A 215 -1.80 -16.02 1.65
N LEU A 216 -2.42 -17.07 1.11
CA LEU A 216 -1.95 -18.45 1.31
C LEU A 216 -0.56 -18.66 0.70
N GLN A 217 -0.33 -18.15 -0.52
CA GLN A 217 0.96 -18.25 -1.18
C GLN A 217 2.05 -17.50 -0.41
N GLU A 218 1.78 -16.28 0.06
CA GLU A 218 2.70 -15.49 0.89
C GLU A 218 3.05 -16.23 2.19
N LYS A 219 2.06 -16.83 2.86
CA LYS A 219 2.28 -17.65 4.05
C LYS A 219 3.15 -18.88 3.76
N MET A 220 2.88 -19.59 2.67
CA MET A 220 3.70 -20.75 2.28
C MET A 220 5.15 -20.36 2.01
N VAL A 221 5.37 -19.28 1.26
CA VAL A 221 6.71 -18.75 0.97
C VAL A 221 7.41 -18.34 2.27
N MET A 222 6.69 -17.71 3.21
CA MET A 222 7.23 -17.35 4.51
C MET A 222 7.59 -18.59 5.35
N GLU A 223 6.73 -19.61 5.40
CA GLU A 223 7.00 -20.87 6.11
C GLU A 223 8.25 -21.58 5.56
N GLU A 224 8.42 -21.62 4.24
CA GLU A 224 9.61 -22.19 3.60
C GLU A 224 10.87 -21.39 3.95
N ALA A 225 10.79 -20.06 3.93
CA ALA A 225 11.89 -19.20 4.31
C ALA A 225 12.29 -19.39 5.79
N LEU A 226 11.32 -19.51 6.69
CA LEU A 226 11.56 -19.75 8.12
C LEU A 226 12.19 -21.13 8.39
N ARG A 227 11.93 -22.14 7.54
CA ARG A 227 12.62 -23.44 7.62
C ARG A 227 14.07 -23.35 7.17
N ALA A 228 14.38 -22.48 6.22
CA ALA A 228 15.75 -22.27 5.72
C ALA A 228 16.55 -21.34 6.64
N TYR A 229 15.87 -20.45 7.37
CA TYR A 229 16.50 -19.49 8.26
C TYR A 229 17.22 -20.17 9.43
N GLN A 230 18.47 -19.75 9.66
CA GLN A 230 19.28 -20.23 10.79
C GLN A 230 19.36 -19.13 11.85
N PRO A 231 18.64 -19.28 12.99
CA PRO A 231 18.58 -18.24 14.02
C PRO A 231 19.92 -18.05 14.70
N LEU A 232 20.22 -16.82 15.13
CA LEU A 232 21.38 -16.53 15.97
C LEU A 232 21.16 -17.08 17.38
N ASP A 233 19.91 -17.05 17.84
CA ASP A 233 19.47 -17.47 19.16
C ASP A 233 18.19 -18.32 19.05
N ALA A 234 18.36 -19.63 18.84
CA ALA A 234 17.24 -20.55 18.66
C ALA A 234 16.22 -20.54 19.82
N PRO A 235 16.64 -20.55 21.11
CA PRO A 235 15.71 -20.39 22.22
C PRO A 235 14.90 -19.08 22.15
N LEU A 236 15.53 -17.97 21.75
CA LEU A 236 14.86 -16.68 21.56
C LEU A 236 13.86 -16.67 20.41
N VAL A 237 14.06 -17.46 19.36
CA VAL A 237 13.09 -17.56 18.28
C VAL A 237 11.95 -18.51 18.64
N SER A 238 12.23 -19.61 19.34
CA SER A 238 11.24 -20.64 19.69
C SER A 238 10.28 -20.23 20.82
N GLY A 239 10.57 -19.15 21.53
CA GLY A 239 9.80 -18.77 22.70
C GLY A 239 10.25 -19.50 23.96
N GLU A 240 11.50 -19.95 24.09
CA GLU A 240 12.00 -20.85 25.15
C GLU A 240 13.10 -20.23 26.05
N TRP A 241 12.98 -18.97 26.44
CA TRP A 241 13.87 -18.33 27.44
C TRP A 241 13.26 -18.35 28.86
N PRO A 242 13.94 -17.88 29.92
CA PRO A 242 13.32 -17.71 31.23
C PRO A 242 12.30 -16.56 31.23
N SER A 243 11.29 -16.63 32.10
CA SER A 243 10.48 -15.46 32.41
C SER A 243 11.32 -14.47 33.22
N TRP A 244 11.19 -13.18 32.92
CA TRP A 244 11.73 -12.09 33.71
C TRP A 244 10.59 -11.49 34.54
N GLY A 245 10.92 -10.71 35.58
CA GLY A 245 10.00 -10.30 36.63
C GLY A 245 8.68 -9.66 36.17
N ASP A 246 7.74 -9.53 37.10
CA ASP A 246 6.42 -8.97 36.82
C ASP A 246 6.49 -7.48 36.46
N CYS A 247 6.16 -7.17 35.20
CA CYS A 247 6.17 -5.81 34.68
C CYS A 247 5.19 -4.89 35.41
N ALA A 248 4.12 -5.45 36.01
CA ALA A 248 3.10 -4.69 36.73
C ALA A 248 3.62 -3.99 37.98
N SER A 249 4.78 -4.42 38.50
CA SER A 249 5.45 -3.79 39.64
C SER A 249 6.09 -2.44 39.29
N SER A 250 6.42 -2.24 38.02
CA SER A 250 7.04 -1.01 37.49
C SER A 250 6.05 -0.11 36.74
N LEU A 251 4.75 -0.46 36.76
CA LEU A 251 3.72 0.27 36.04
C LEU A 251 3.41 1.61 36.70
N GLU A 252 3.58 2.67 35.93
CA GLU A 252 3.34 4.05 36.35
C GLU A 252 2.53 4.79 35.27
N GLU A 253 1.44 5.42 35.67
CA GLU A 253 0.70 6.34 34.80
C GLU A 253 1.38 7.71 34.82
N ARG A 254 1.92 8.15 33.68
CA ARG A 254 2.65 9.43 33.56
C ARG A 254 1.72 10.59 33.20
N SER A 255 0.68 10.29 32.44
CA SER A 255 -0.43 11.18 32.11
C SER A 255 -1.69 10.34 31.94
N PRO A 256 -2.90 10.94 32.05
CA PRO A 256 -4.15 10.20 31.88
C PRO A 256 -4.13 9.33 30.62
N GLY A 257 -4.21 8.01 30.79
CA GLY A 257 -4.22 7.05 29.69
C GLY A 257 -2.85 6.68 29.08
N VAL A 258 -1.73 7.20 29.62
CA VAL A 258 -0.37 6.86 29.18
C VAL A 258 0.42 6.23 30.33
N PHE A 259 0.76 4.96 30.13
CA PHE A 259 1.41 4.13 31.13
C PHE A 259 2.80 3.75 30.69
N LEU A 260 3.73 3.74 31.64
CA LEU A 260 5.10 3.32 31.44
C LEU A 260 5.45 2.17 32.38
N PHE A 261 6.23 1.23 31.88
CA PHE A 261 6.73 0.12 32.68
C PHE A 261 7.95 -0.52 32.04
N GLN A 262 8.83 -1.09 32.85
CA GLN A 262 9.93 -1.90 32.34
C GLN A 262 9.33 -3.22 31.83
N LEU A 263 9.24 -3.37 30.50
CA LEU A 263 8.75 -4.61 29.91
C LEU A 263 9.87 -5.60 29.71
N LEU A 264 11.03 -5.20 29.17
CA LEU A 264 12.10 -6.12 28.79
C LEU A 264 13.43 -5.75 29.48
N PRO A 265 14.25 -6.71 29.93
CA PRO A 265 15.62 -6.42 30.35
C PRO A 265 16.47 -5.96 29.17
N SER A 266 17.43 -5.06 29.38
CA SER A 266 18.27 -4.52 28.30
C SER A 266 19.08 -5.58 27.56
N GLU A 267 19.49 -6.65 28.25
CA GLU A 267 20.15 -7.81 27.63
C GLU A 267 19.21 -8.53 26.63
N LEU A 268 17.95 -8.74 27.01
CA LEU A 268 16.96 -9.37 26.13
C LEU A 268 16.63 -8.47 24.94
N CYS A 269 16.51 -7.15 25.16
CA CYS A 269 16.36 -6.17 24.07
C CYS A 269 17.50 -6.28 23.04
N GLY A 270 18.74 -6.37 23.51
CA GLY A 270 19.91 -6.55 22.65
C GLY A 270 19.86 -7.85 21.85
N ARG A 271 19.43 -8.96 22.46
CA ARG A 271 19.27 -10.25 21.77
C ARG A 271 18.15 -10.21 20.73
N VAL A 272 16.99 -9.65 21.07
CA VAL A 272 15.85 -9.47 20.13
C VAL A 272 16.28 -8.61 18.95
N TRP A 273 16.96 -7.50 19.21
CA TRP A 273 17.44 -6.62 18.16
C TRP A 273 18.46 -7.31 17.24
N ALA A 274 19.44 -8.01 17.83
CA ALA A 274 20.44 -8.75 17.06
C ALA A 274 19.83 -9.85 16.18
N GLU A 275 18.80 -10.54 16.66
CA GLU A 275 18.08 -11.57 15.89
C GLU A 275 17.32 -10.95 14.70
N ILE A 276 16.69 -9.79 14.89
CA ILE A 276 16.01 -9.06 13.79
C ILE A 276 17.01 -8.60 12.73
N GLU A 277 18.14 -8.00 13.14
CA GLU A 277 19.20 -7.58 12.22
C GLU A 277 19.81 -8.77 11.47
N HIS A 278 20.04 -9.88 12.17
CA HIS A 278 20.54 -11.12 11.56
C HIS A 278 19.56 -11.67 10.52
N TYR A 279 18.25 -11.64 10.78
CA TYR A 279 17.25 -11.98 9.77
C TYR A 279 17.32 -11.04 8.57
N LEU A 280 17.38 -9.73 8.78
CA LEU A 280 17.44 -8.75 7.69
C LEU A 280 18.68 -8.96 6.81
N GLN A 281 19.83 -9.23 7.41
CA GLN A 281 21.05 -9.56 6.69
C GLN A 281 20.89 -10.86 5.88
N ARG A 282 20.36 -11.92 6.49
CA ARG A 282 20.12 -13.20 5.80
C ARG A 282 19.09 -13.07 4.70
N ALA A 283 18.08 -12.22 4.89
CA ALA A 283 17.07 -11.95 3.88
C ALA A 283 17.64 -11.27 2.64
N GLU A 284 18.63 -10.38 2.81
CA GLU A 284 19.35 -9.79 1.69
C GLU A 284 20.25 -10.81 0.97
N GLU A 285 21.06 -11.56 1.73
CA GLU A 285 22.03 -12.51 1.17
C GLU A 285 21.37 -13.72 0.48
N GLN A 286 20.27 -14.22 1.05
CA GLN A 286 19.59 -15.45 0.62
C GLN A 286 18.25 -15.16 -0.07
N GLN A 287 17.90 -13.88 -0.28
CA GLN A 287 16.64 -13.46 -0.86
C GLN A 287 15.42 -13.99 -0.10
N LEU A 288 15.49 -14.02 1.24
CA LEU A 288 14.34 -14.39 2.07
C LEU A 288 13.27 -13.28 2.01
N PRO A 289 11.98 -13.63 2.18
CA PRO A 289 10.90 -12.66 2.23
C PRO A 289 11.12 -11.63 3.33
N ARG A 290 10.86 -10.37 3.00
CA ARG A 290 10.83 -9.27 3.95
C ARG A 290 9.38 -8.80 4.04
N PRO A 291 8.57 -9.35 4.95
CA PRO A 291 7.20 -8.92 5.10
C PRO A 291 7.24 -7.47 5.61
N VAL A 292 6.92 -6.55 4.71
CA VAL A 292 6.91 -5.12 4.98
C VAL A 292 5.46 -4.66 4.93
N ARG A 293 5.06 -3.93 5.96
CA ARG A 293 3.72 -3.36 6.04
C ARG A 293 3.59 -2.13 5.13
N HIS A 294 2.37 -1.61 5.05
CA HIS A 294 2.04 -0.48 4.20
C HIS A 294 2.80 0.82 4.53
N ASP A 295 3.32 0.97 5.75
CA ASP A 295 4.14 2.10 6.20
C ASP A 295 5.65 1.87 6.03
N GLY A 296 6.06 0.77 5.39
CA GLY A 296 7.46 0.46 5.15
C GLY A 296 8.18 -0.25 6.31
N CYS A 297 7.52 -0.47 7.45
CA CYS A 297 8.11 -1.19 8.58
C CYS A 297 8.05 -2.72 8.41
N LEU A 298 9.03 -3.41 8.99
CA LEU A 298 9.10 -4.86 9.01
C LEU A 298 8.01 -5.47 9.92
N ASP A 299 7.26 -6.44 9.40
CA ASP A 299 6.30 -7.23 10.17
C ASP A 299 7.01 -8.39 10.87
N VAL A 300 7.46 -8.14 12.10
CA VAL A 300 8.15 -9.13 12.93
C VAL A 300 7.24 -10.30 13.30
N SER A 301 5.91 -10.15 13.24
CA SER A 301 4.96 -11.21 13.62
C SER A 301 4.96 -12.37 12.63
N GLN A 302 5.23 -12.08 11.35
CA GLN A 302 5.36 -13.09 10.31
C GLN A 302 6.71 -13.82 10.38
N ILE A 303 7.73 -13.19 10.96
CA ILE A 303 9.09 -13.74 11.03
C ILE A 303 9.28 -14.53 12.33
N PHE A 304 8.92 -13.94 13.47
CA PHE A 304 9.16 -14.49 14.80
C PHE A 304 7.87 -14.55 15.67
N PRO A 305 6.86 -15.33 15.24
CA PRO A 305 5.55 -15.34 15.89
C PRO A 305 5.57 -15.85 17.33
N GLN A 306 6.48 -16.78 17.68
CA GLN A 306 6.60 -17.28 19.06
C GLN A 306 7.27 -16.25 19.97
N MET A 307 8.28 -15.54 19.46
CA MET A 307 8.95 -14.49 20.21
C MET A 307 8.02 -13.34 20.54
N LEU A 308 7.25 -12.86 19.55
CA LEU A 308 6.27 -11.80 19.81
C LEU A 308 5.17 -12.25 20.76
N ARG A 309 4.62 -13.47 20.59
CA ARG A 309 3.62 -13.99 21.54
C ARG A 309 4.13 -14.00 22.97
N ARG A 310 5.41 -14.35 23.17
CA ARG A 310 6.01 -14.39 24.50
C ARG A 310 6.23 -12.99 25.09
N ILE A 311 6.64 -12.02 24.28
CA ILE A 311 6.76 -10.61 24.70
C ILE A 311 5.37 -10.03 25.01
N SER A 312 4.37 -10.28 24.16
CA SER A 312 2.98 -9.86 24.36
C SER A 312 2.40 -10.44 25.66
N ALA A 313 2.62 -11.73 25.92
CA ALA A 313 2.21 -12.38 27.16
C ALA A 313 2.83 -11.73 28.41
N ALA A 314 4.09 -11.29 28.33
CA ALA A 314 4.76 -10.59 29.42
C ALA A 314 4.16 -9.20 29.69
N ALA A 315 3.59 -8.54 28.69
CA ALA A 315 2.86 -7.28 28.85
C ALA A 315 1.44 -7.45 29.41
N GLY A 316 0.92 -8.68 29.38
CA GLY A 316 -0.45 -9.02 29.82
C GLY A 316 -0.89 -8.43 31.16
N PRO A 317 -0.06 -8.45 32.23
CA PRO A 317 -0.41 -7.80 33.51
C PRO A 317 -0.67 -6.29 33.40
N ALA A 318 0.13 -5.56 32.61
CA ALA A 318 -0.06 -4.13 32.38
C ALA A 318 -1.30 -3.87 31.52
N LEU A 319 -1.50 -4.67 30.46
CA LEU A 319 -2.69 -4.60 29.60
C LEU A 319 -3.99 -4.84 30.38
N ARG A 320 -4.00 -5.79 31.33
CA ARG A 320 -5.18 -6.02 32.18
C ARG A 320 -5.49 -4.84 33.08
N LYS A 321 -4.48 -4.20 33.70
CA LYS A 321 -4.70 -3.00 34.50
C LYS A 321 -5.27 -1.85 33.67
N LEU A 322 -4.81 -1.70 32.43
CA LEU A 322 -5.36 -0.75 31.47
C LEU A 322 -6.83 -1.07 31.12
N ALA A 323 -7.14 -2.35 30.87
CA ALA A 323 -8.51 -2.82 30.62
C ALA A 323 -9.41 -2.76 31.87
N GLU A 324 -8.87 -2.83 33.08
CA GLU A 324 -9.64 -2.56 34.31
C GLU A 324 -9.93 -1.06 34.47
N ALA A 325 -9.02 -0.20 34.00
CA ALA A 325 -9.27 1.23 33.91
C ALA A 325 -10.28 1.58 32.79
N TRP A 326 -10.46 0.72 31.78
CA TRP A 326 -11.29 0.95 30.60
C TRP A 326 -12.20 -0.24 30.25
N ASP A 327 -13.52 -0.09 30.44
CA ASP A 327 -14.52 -1.15 30.20
C ASP A 327 -14.31 -1.97 28.90
N ASN A 328 -14.02 -3.27 29.07
CA ASN A 328 -14.07 -4.42 28.14
C ASN A 328 -13.25 -4.38 26.82
N PHE A 329 -12.25 -5.26 26.70
CA PHE A 329 -11.50 -5.52 25.46
C PHE A 329 -11.38 -7.01 25.08
N PRO A 330 -11.61 -7.38 23.81
CA PRO A 330 -11.26 -8.69 23.25
C PRO A 330 -9.85 -8.68 22.62
N GLN A 331 -8.99 -9.63 22.99
CA GLN A 331 -7.60 -9.72 22.52
C GLN A 331 -7.44 -10.16 21.06
N ARG A 332 -6.60 -9.44 20.30
CA ARG A 332 -5.87 -9.94 19.12
C ARG A 332 -4.49 -9.27 19.04
N ASP A 333 -3.49 -10.03 18.59
CA ASP A 333 -2.10 -9.58 18.45
C ASP A 333 -1.83 -9.14 16.99
N GLU A 334 -1.58 -7.86 16.74
CA GLU A 334 -1.02 -7.34 15.47
C GLU A 334 0.04 -6.27 15.79
N ALA A 335 1.16 -6.21 15.06
CA ALA A 335 2.33 -5.40 15.45
C ALA A 335 2.76 -4.42 14.36
N ALA A 336 3.04 -3.14 14.71
CA ALA A 336 3.87 -2.17 13.95
C ALA A 336 3.93 -0.66 14.33
N ALA A 337 4.50 0.21 13.47
CA ALA A 337 4.68 1.66 13.66
C ALA A 337 4.46 2.53 12.38
N GLY A 338 3.66 3.61 12.50
CA GLY A 338 3.84 4.88 11.76
C GLY A 338 2.78 5.26 10.69
N GLU A 339 1.79 6.07 11.05
CA GLU A 339 1.21 7.09 10.15
C GLU A 339 1.94 8.43 10.40
N ASP A 340 1.84 9.35 9.43
CA ASP A 340 2.51 10.66 9.36
C ASP A 340 2.93 11.27 10.70
N PHE A 341 4.13 11.87 10.76
CA PHE A 341 4.64 12.67 11.91
C PHE A 341 3.74 13.87 12.31
N ALA A 342 2.55 13.97 11.72
CA ALA A 342 1.44 14.78 12.18
C ALA A 342 0.86 14.22 13.49
N ARG A 343 0.35 15.13 14.32
CA ARG A 343 -0.35 14.80 15.56
C ARG A 343 -1.61 13.98 15.23
N HIS A 344 -1.72 12.77 15.78
CA HIS A 344 -2.82 11.85 15.48
C HIS A 344 -3.24 11.01 16.70
N LYS A 345 -4.25 10.17 16.51
CA LYS A 345 -4.66 9.11 17.43
C LYS A 345 -4.55 7.78 16.72
N ASP A 346 -4.18 6.73 17.45
CA ASP A 346 -4.13 5.39 16.89
C ASP A 346 -5.53 4.85 16.58
N LYS A 347 -5.62 4.03 15.54
CA LYS A 347 -6.85 3.32 15.18
C LYS A 347 -7.13 2.15 16.11
N TYR A 348 -6.06 1.51 16.57
CA TYR A 348 -6.11 0.38 17.47
C TYR A 348 -6.49 0.82 18.87
N ALA A 349 -7.22 -0.04 19.57
CA ALA A 349 -7.67 0.29 20.91
C ALA A 349 -6.53 0.57 21.88
N VAL A 350 -5.43 -0.17 21.75
CA VAL A 350 -4.26 -0.06 22.62
C VAL A 350 -2.98 -0.21 21.80
N THR A 351 -2.00 0.64 22.10
CA THR A 351 -0.66 0.64 21.51
C THR A 351 0.39 0.47 22.58
N LEU A 352 1.28 -0.49 22.40
CA LEU A 352 2.42 -0.80 23.26
C LEU A 352 3.71 -0.62 22.48
N ASN A 353 4.48 0.43 22.77
CA ASN A 353 5.79 0.69 22.15
C ASN A 353 6.91 0.36 23.12
N VAL A 354 7.82 -0.52 22.72
CA VAL A 354 8.95 -0.99 23.53
C VAL A 354 10.25 -0.62 22.82
N CYS A 355 11.09 0.19 23.47
CA CYS A 355 12.39 0.52 22.89
C CYS A 355 13.35 -0.68 23.04
N LEU A 356 13.84 -1.21 21.91
CA LEU A 356 14.80 -2.32 21.88
C LEU A 356 16.25 -1.82 21.78
N ARG A 357 16.47 -0.73 21.06
CA ARG A 357 17.79 -0.15 20.83
C ARG A 357 17.71 1.37 20.80
N ARG A 358 18.72 2.01 21.37
CA ARG A 358 18.95 3.46 21.31
C ARG A 358 20.45 3.69 21.21
N SER A 359 20.90 4.43 20.21
CA SER A 359 22.29 4.87 20.15
C SER A 359 22.57 5.97 21.17
N GLU A 360 23.83 6.11 21.59
CA GLU A 360 24.23 7.13 22.57
C GLU A 360 24.08 8.55 22.00
N ASP A 361 24.24 8.71 20.69
CA ASP A 361 24.14 9.96 19.95
C ASP A 361 22.73 10.27 19.44
N LEU A 362 21.72 9.51 19.84
CA LEU A 362 20.33 9.72 19.42
C LEU A 362 19.85 11.12 19.78
N GLN A 363 19.46 11.89 18.76
CA GLN A 363 18.77 13.18 18.91
C GLN A 363 17.45 13.18 18.16
N GLY A 364 16.41 13.70 18.82
CA GLY A 364 15.04 13.64 18.35
C GLY A 364 14.34 12.33 18.74
N SER A 365 13.38 11.90 17.92
CA SER A 365 12.64 10.64 18.10
C SER A 365 11.82 10.52 19.41
N ARG A 366 11.59 11.61 20.14
CA ARG A 366 10.73 11.60 21.34
C ARG A 366 9.26 11.44 20.96
N VAL A 367 8.45 10.93 21.88
CA VAL A 367 6.99 10.84 21.68
C VAL A 367 6.30 11.85 22.58
N PHE A 368 5.61 12.79 21.97
CA PHE A 368 4.81 13.79 22.66
C PHE A 368 3.37 13.31 22.76
N PHE A 369 2.78 13.45 23.94
CA PHE A 369 1.37 13.19 24.20
C PHE A 369 0.65 14.50 24.52
N PHE A 370 -0.60 14.61 24.07
CA PHE A 370 -1.40 15.83 24.15
C PHE A 370 -2.80 15.53 24.67
N ALA A 371 -3.41 16.50 25.35
CA ALA A 371 -4.81 16.41 25.75
C ALA A 371 -5.77 16.52 24.55
N ASN A 372 -5.41 17.34 23.57
CA ASN A 372 -6.14 17.54 22.31
C ASN A 372 -5.18 17.93 21.16
N ASP A 373 -5.76 18.21 19.99
CA ASP A 373 -5.04 18.51 18.76
C ASP A 373 -4.44 19.93 18.69
N THR A 374 -4.77 20.83 19.62
CA THR A 374 -4.35 22.24 19.59
C THR A 374 -3.43 22.63 20.76
N ASP A 375 -3.50 21.90 21.87
CA ASP A 375 -2.75 22.21 23.09
C ASP A 375 -1.25 21.85 23.00
N PRO A 376 -0.42 22.43 23.89
CA PRO A 376 0.96 21.98 24.10
C PRO A 376 1.00 20.55 24.65
N PRO A 377 2.16 19.85 24.52
CA PRO A 377 2.29 18.48 25.01
C PRO A 377 2.16 18.43 26.55
N ILE A 378 1.36 17.49 27.04
CA ILE A 378 1.17 17.22 28.47
C ILE A 378 2.26 16.30 29.01
N TYR A 379 2.82 15.47 28.15
CA TYR A 379 3.89 14.54 28.50
C TYR A 379 4.81 14.33 27.29
N CYS A 380 6.10 14.22 27.56
CA CYS A 380 7.12 13.90 26.58
C CYS A 380 7.84 12.64 27.05
N HIS A 381 7.75 11.59 26.24
CA HIS A 381 8.43 10.34 26.46
C HIS A 381 9.79 10.33 25.76
N GLU A 382 10.82 10.08 26.56
CA GLU A 382 12.16 9.76 26.07
C GLU A 382 12.40 8.26 26.14
N HIS A 383 12.80 7.68 25.01
CA HIS A 383 13.00 6.25 24.89
C HIS A 383 14.16 5.75 25.74
N GLN A 384 13.91 4.67 26.49
CA GLN A 384 14.92 3.96 27.26
C GLN A 384 14.82 2.47 26.93
N VAL A 385 15.97 1.80 26.79
CA VAL A 385 16.01 0.40 26.36
C VAL A 385 15.25 -0.49 27.35
N GLY A 386 14.25 -1.21 26.84
CA GLY A 386 13.38 -2.11 27.57
C GLY A 386 12.19 -1.46 28.27
N LEU A 387 12.15 -0.12 28.30
CA LEU A 387 11.01 0.64 28.78
C LEU A 387 9.91 0.61 27.72
N ALA A 388 8.70 0.30 28.17
CA ALA A 388 7.51 0.27 27.34
C ALA A 388 6.59 1.45 27.65
N VAL A 389 5.95 1.99 26.61
CA VAL A 389 4.88 2.98 26.69
C VAL A 389 3.61 2.34 26.17
N LEU A 390 2.54 2.47 26.94
CA LEU A 390 1.23 1.90 26.66
C LEU A 390 0.17 3.01 26.69
N HIS A 391 -0.62 3.15 25.63
CA HIS A 391 -1.73 4.12 25.56
C HIS A 391 -2.88 3.59 24.69
N SER A 392 -4.03 4.27 24.67
CA SER A 392 -5.15 3.93 23.77
C SER A 392 -5.21 4.76 22.50
N SER A 393 -6.21 4.42 21.68
CA SER A 393 -6.79 5.27 20.63
C SER A 393 -7.36 6.61 21.11
N LYS A 394 -7.44 6.91 22.41
CA LYS A 394 -7.99 8.18 22.90
C LYS A 394 -6.94 9.29 22.95
N GLU A 395 -5.68 8.95 23.18
CA GLU A 395 -4.60 9.90 23.40
C GLU A 395 -4.06 10.43 22.06
N TRP A 396 -3.99 11.76 21.95
CA TRP A 396 -3.29 12.41 20.86
C TRP A 396 -1.78 12.29 21.09
N HIS A 397 -1.05 11.88 20.07
CA HIS A 397 0.40 11.80 20.16
C HIS A 397 1.08 12.18 18.84
N GLN A 398 2.37 12.48 18.94
CA GLN A 398 3.22 12.84 17.82
C GLN A 398 4.64 12.36 18.09
N THR A 399 5.26 11.72 17.11
CA THR A 399 6.69 11.37 17.17
C THR A 399 7.51 12.51 16.59
N GLU A 400 8.55 12.93 17.32
CA GLU A 400 9.54 13.88 16.82
C GLU A 400 10.39 13.24 15.72
N GLU A 401 10.74 14.00 14.70
CA GLU A 401 11.70 13.54 13.69
C GLU A 401 13.03 13.14 14.36
N CYS A 402 13.64 12.07 13.85
CA CYS A 402 14.99 11.68 14.23
C CYS A 402 15.97 12.37 13.28
N TYR A 403 16.87 13.19 13.83
CA TYR A 403 17.85 13.94 13.05
C TYR A 403 19.28 13.48 13.28
N GLN A 404 19.53 12.65 14.31
CA GLN A 404 20.82 12.00 14.53
C GLN A 404 20.66 10.69 15.29
N GLY A 405 21.51 9.70 14.99
CA GLY A 405 21.54 8.42 15.66
C GLY A 405 20.44 7.45 15.18
N GLU A 406 20.25 6.38 15.94
CA GLU A 406 19.30 5.31 15.59
C GLU A 406 18.49 4.86 16.81
N ARG A 407 17.22 4.52 16.55
CA ARG A 407 16.30 3.95 17.53
C ARG A 407 15.58 2.76 16.92
N GLY A 408 15.64 1.63 17.61
CA GLY A 408 14.86 0.44 17.32
C GLY A 408 13.72 0.28 18.31
N SER A 409 12.49 0.19 17.84
CA SER A 409 11.31 -0.07 18.67
C SER A 409 10.53 -1.27 18.15
N LEU A 410 10.00 -2.05 19.08
CA LEU A 410 8.97 -3.04 18.83
C LEU A 410 7.64 -2.45 19.26
N ILE A 411 6.67 -2.36 18.35
CA ILE A 411 5.35 -1.84 18.65
C ILE A 411 4.31 -2.93 18.42
N LEU A 412 3.46 -3.12 19.42
CA LEU A 412 2.39 -4.12 19.47
C LEU A 412 1.06 -3.39 19.62
N TRP A 413 0.05 -3.82 18.88
CA TRP A 413 -1.30 -3.28 18.97
C TRP A 413 -2.31 -4.35 19.37
N TYR A 414 -3.33 -3.87 20.04
CA TYR A 414 -4.45 -4.66 20.51
C TYR A 414 -5.74 -3.91 20.17
N ASP A 415 -6.75 -4.65 19.71
CA ASP A 415 -8.10 -4.14 19.43
C ASP A 415 -9.05 -4.26 20.62
#